data_AF-A0A846H0Y2-F1
#
_entry.id   AF-A0A846H0Y2-F1
#
_cell.length_a   1.000
_cell.length_b   1.000
_cell.length_c   1.000
_cell.angle_alpha   90.00
_cell.angle_beta   90.00
_cell.angle_gamma   90.00
#
_symmetry.space_group_name_H-M   'P 1'
#
loop_
_entity.id
_entity.type
_entity.pdbx_description
1 polymer ?
#
loop_
_entity_poly.entity_id
_entity_poly.type
_entity_poly.pdbx_seq_one_letter_code
_entity_poly.pdbx_strand_id
1 'polypeptide(L)'
;MPNQRQSNGNQQVDRFSEALATARNMQQDWLNYGIDFVHLYVEDVHGDWLERWGEESTLDTIKEFLVSNDDVAVRVRQILGERSLFDIAVNLEECLSLSEENDKLYAVINLLAGSENNYDAREIDDIELLNLANSLLSKLAEIM
;
A
#
# COMPACT_ATOMS: atom_id res chain seq x y z
N MET A 1 28.86 -38.78 13.43
CA MET A 1 28.73 -37.41 12.91
C MET A 1 27.62 -36.69 13.68
N PRO A 2 27.93 -35.86 14.67
CA PRO A 2 26.94 -35.02 15.37
C PRO A 2 27.20 -33.51 15.12
N ASN A 3 26.21 -32.68 15.47
CA ASN A 3 26.22 -31.20 15.51
C ASN A 3 25.97 -30.42 14.22
N GLN A 4 24.81 -30.63 13.59
CA GLN A 4 24.16 -29.57 12.80
C GLN A 4 22.78 -29.15 13.35
N ARG A 5 22.09 -30.00 14.13
CA ARG A 5 20.78 -29.67 14.72
C ARG A 5 20.84 -28.77 15.97
N GLN A 6 21.93 -28.79 16.74
CA GLN A 6 22.09 -27.96 17.94
C GLN A 6 22.37 -26.48 17.62
N SER A 7 22.99 -26.19 16.48
CA SER A 7 23.34 -24.81 16.09
C SER A 7 22.13 -23.93 15.81
N ASN A 8 21.13 -24.46 15.08
CA ASN A 8 19.93 -23.70 14.72
C ASN A 8 19.02 -23.40 15.91
N GLY A 9 18.89 -24.34 16.85
CA GLY A 9 18.09 -24.13 18.06
C GLY A 9 18.66 -23.04 18.95
N ASN A 10 19.98 -22.99 19.11
CA ASN A 10 20.64 -21.96 19.92
C ASN A 10 20.48 -20.56 19.30
N GLN A 11 20.70 -20.42 17.99
CA GLN A 11 20.55 -19.12 17.31
C GLN A 11 19.11 -18.58 17.37
N GLN A 12 18.10 -19.45 17.33
CA GLN A 12 16.70 -19.04 17.40
C GLN A 12 16.31 -18.61 18.82
N VAL A 13 16.83 -19.29 19.83
CA VAL A 13 16.65 -18.93 21.25
C VAL A 13 17.39 -17.64 21.59
N ASP A 14 18.61 -17.46 21.06
CA ASP A 14 19.39 -16.24 21.26
C ASP A 14 18.66 -15.02 20.65
N ARG A 15 18.21 -15.12 19.40
CA ARG A 15 17.43 -14.05 18.74
C ARG A 15 16.11 -13.75 19.44
N PHE A 16 15.41 -14.78 19.94
CA PHE A 16 14.19 -14.59 20.70
C PHE A 16 14.47 -13.89 22.05
N SER A 17 15.54 -14.28 22.74
CA SER A 17 15.94 -13.65 24.00
C SER A 17 16.37 -12.20 23.83
N GLU A 18 17.05 -11.90 22.72
CA GLU A 18 17.45 -10.56 22.32
C GLU A 18 16.22 -9.70 22.00
N ALA A 19 15.32 -10.19 21.14
CA ALA A 19 14.06 -9.50 20.83
C ALA A 19 13.21 -9.23 22.08
N LEU A 20 13.16 -10.19 23.02
CA LEU A 20 12.38 -10.06 24.25
C LEU A 20 13.03 -9.09 25.25
N ALA A 21 14.36 -9.05 25.34
CA ALA A 21 15.09 -8.07 26.13
C ALA A 21 14.88 -6.65 25.57
N THR A 22 14.96 -6.49 24.25
CA THR A 22 14.72 -5.23 23.54
C THR A 22 13.30 -4.72 23.76
N ALA A 23 12.29 -5.58 23.62
CA ALA A 23 10.90 -5.22 23.90
C ALA A 23 10.67 -4.79 25.36
N ARG A 24 11.37 -5.41 26.31
CA ARG A 24 11.26 -5.09 27.74
C ARG A 24 11.90 -3.74 28.07
N ASN A 25 13.02 -3.42 27.43
CA ASN A 25 13.64 -2.10 27.52
C ASN A 25 12.75 -1.02 26.90
N MET A 26 12.14 -1.28 25.74
CA MET A 26 11.19 -0.39 25.09
C MET A 26 9.97 -0.10 25.99
N GLN A 27 9.44 -1.10 26.69
CA GLN A 27 8.36 -0.90 27.66
C GLN A 27 8.78 -0.01 28.83
N GLN A 28 10.02 -0.17 29.31
CA GLN A 28 10.54 0.63 30.41
C GLN A 28 10.79 2.09 29.99
N ASP A 29 11.29 2.29 28.77
CA ASP A 29 11.50 3.62 28.20
C ASP A 29 10.17 4.31 27.90
N TRP A 30 9.11 3.57 27.57
CA TRP A 30 7.73 4.09 27.52
C TRP A 30 7.30 4.71 28.83
N LEU A 31 7.45 3.95 29.91
CA LEU A 31 7.04 4.40 31.23
C LEU A 31 7.85 5.62 31.71
N ASN A 32 9.09 5.77 31.24
CA ASN A 32 9.99 6.84 31.68
C ASN A 32 9.92 8.10 30.79
N TYR A 33 9.75 7.95 29.47
CA TYR A 33 9.98 9.03 28.49
C TYR A 33 8.82 9.26 27.49
N GLY A 34 7.72 8.51 27.55
CA GLY A 34 6.50 8.85 26.78
C GLY A 34 6.44 8.27 25.36
N ILE A 35 6.53 9.08 24.29
CA ILE A 35 6.56 8.62 22.88
C ILE A 35 7.93 8.93 22.24
N ASP A 36 8.78 9.66 22.96
CA ASP A 36 9.99 10.31 22.44
C ASP A 36 11.16 9.36 22.19
N PHE A 37 11.01 8.05 22.41
CA PHE A 37 12.08 7.04 22.28
C PHE A 37 11.75 5.93 21.25
N VAL A 38 10.59 5.99 20.60
CA VAL A 38 10.15 4.97 19.62
C VAL A 38 11.19 4.83 18.48
N HIS A 39 11.88 5.92 18.13
CA HIS A 39 12.95 5.97 17.13
C HIS A 39 14.20 5.10 17.47
N LEU A 40 14.36 4.64 18.73
CA LEU A 40 15.48 3.79 19.16
C LEU A 40 15.25 2.30 18.93
N TYR A 41 13.99 1.89 18.73
CA TYR A 41 13.57 0.48 18.75
C TYR A 41 12.90 0.01 17.45
N VAL A 42 12.73 0.91 16.47
CA VAL A 42 12.29 0.55 15.12
C VAL A 42 13.53 0.24 14.29
N GLU A 43 13.69 -1.02 13.87
CA GLU A 43 14.61 -1.38 12.78
C GLU A 43 14.18 -0.60 11.54
N ASP A 44 15.08 0.23 11.01
CA ASP A 44 15.00 1.05 9.79
C ASP A 44 13.93 0.57 8.79
N VAL A 45 12.67 0.91 9.03
CA VAL A 45 11.59 0.73 8.06
C VAL A 45 11.78 1.88 7.09
N HIS A 46 12.45 1.60 5.96
CA HIS A 46 12.70 2.57 4.92
C HIS A 46 11.47 3.44 4.65
N GLY A 47 11.56 4.72 5.02
CA GLY A 47 10.56 5.74 4.69
C GLY A 47 10.25 6.69 5.85
N ASP A 48 9.84 7.91 5.50
CA ASP A 48 9.43 8.98 6.43
C ASP A 48 8.06 8.68 7.09
N TRP A 49 7.74 7.41 7.34
CA TRP A 49 6.42 6.93 7.77
C TRP A 49 6.02 7.45 9.16
N LEU A 50 7.00 7.62 10.07
CA LEU A 50 6.80 8.15 11.40
C LEU A 50 6.58 9.67 11.38
N GLU A 51 7.22 10.37 10.45
CA GLU A 51 7.09 11.83 10.28
C GLU A 51 5.76 12.20 9.63
N ARG A 52 5.26 11.33 8.73
CA ARG A 52 3.96 11.49 8.05
C ARG A 52 2.80 10.83 8.80
N TRP A 53 3.04 10.31 10.01
CA TRP A 53 2.03 9.59 10.79
C TRP A 53 0.92 10.56 11.24
N GLY A 54 -0.24 10.46 10.62
CA GLY A 54 -1.40 11.31 10.92
C GLY A 54 -1.55 12.51 9.97
N GLU A 55 -0.67 12.66 8.99
CA GLU A 55 -0.97 13.51 7.83
C GLU A 55 -1.97 12.79 6.92
N GLU A 56 -2.91 13.56 6.37
CA GLU A 56 -3.83 13.05 5.37
C GLU A 56 -3.02 12.70 4.12
N SER A 57 -2.87 11.40 3.88
CA SER A 57 -2.05 10.91 2.78
C SER A 57 -2.82 11.01 1.46
N THR A 58 -2.10 11.17 0.35
CA THR A 58 -2.64 11.05 -1.01
C THR A 58 -3.44 9.75 -1.18
N LEU A 59 -2.97 8.68 -0.54
CA LEU A 59 -3.66 7.41 -0.46
C LEU A 59 -5.04 7.49 0.21
N ASP A 60 -5.20 8.28 1.26
CA ASP A 60 -6.49 8.42 1.96
C ASP A 60 -7.50 9.20 1.12
N THR A 61 -7.07 10.26 0.41
CA THR A 61 -7.91 10.97 -0.57
C THR A 61 -8.36 10.04 -1.71
N ILE A 62 -7.46 9.19 -2.22
CA ILE A 62 -7.80 8.19 -3.24
C ILE A 62 -8.81 7.17 -2.70
N LYS A 63 -8.63 6.68 -1.47
CA LYS A 63 -9.59 5.74 -0.84
C LYS A 63 -10.96 6.37 -0.68
N GLU A 64 -11.04 7.61 -0.19
CA GLU A 64 -12.31 8.32 -0.02
C GLU A 64 -13.02 8.49 -1.36
N PHE A 65 -12.28 8.86 -2.41
CA PHE A 65 -12.81 8.94 -3.77
C PHE A 65 -13.35 7.59 -4.26
N LEU A 66 -12.60 6.49 -4.10
CA LEU A 66 -13.03 5.16 -4.54
C LEU A 66 -14.27 4.64 -3.80
N VAL A 67 -14.47 5.05 -2.55
CA VAL A 67 -15.66 4.70 -1.77
C VAL A 67 -16.86 5.59 -2.11
N SER A 68 -16.61 6.80 -2.62
CA SER A 68 -17.63 7.79 -2.96
C SER A 68 -18.66 7.31 -4.00
N ASN A 69 -19.76 8.06 -4.13
CA ASN A 69 -20.80 7.80 -5.13
C ASN A 69 -20.54 8.51 -6.47
N ASP A 70 -19.31 8.97 -6.72
CA ASP A 70 -18.95 9.52 -8.03
C ASP A 70 -19.12 8.45 -9.13
N ASP A 71 -19.62 8.86 -10.30
CA ASP A 71 -19.89 7.93 -11.41
C ASP A 71 -18.62 7.17 -11.84
N VAL A 72 -17.47 7.85 -11.84
CA VAL A 72 -16.17 7.25 -12.18
C VAL A 72 -15.78 6.23 -11.12
N ALA A 73 -15.91 6.55 -9.83
CA ALA A 73 -15.61 5.63 -8.73
C ALA A 73 -16.54 4.40 -8.72
N VAL A 74 -17.83 4.58 -9.03
CA VAL A 74 -18.80 3.48 -9.18
C VAL A 74 -18.41 2.57 -10.34
N ARG A 75 -18.07 3.13 -11.51
CA ARG A 75 -17.63 2.35 -12.68
C ARG A 75 -16.35 1.58 -12.40
N VAL A 76 -15.36 2.22 -11.79
CA VAL A 76 -14.09 1.59 -11.40
C VAL A 76 -14.32 0.38 -10.49
N ARG A 77 -15.21 0.50 -9.50
CA ARG A 77 -15.60 -0.63 -8.64
C ARG A 77 -16.31 -1.75 -9.40
N GLN A 78 -17.16 -1.42 -10.37
CA GLN A 78 -17.87 -2.43 -11.18
C GLN A 78 -16.91 -3.25 -12.04
N ILE A 79 -15.87 -2.61 -12.60
CA ILE A 79 -14.84 -3.27 -13.42
C ILE A 79 -13.96 -4.16 -12.55
N LEU A 80 -13.55 -3.65 -11.39
CA LEU A 80 -12.60 -4.32 -10.53
C LEU A 80 -13.23 -5.47 -9.72
N GLY A 81 -14.57 -5.48 -9.58
CA GLY A 81 -15.32 -6.60 -9.04
C GLY A 81 -14.94 -6.92 -7.60
N GLU A 82 -14.32 -8.07 -7.39
CA GLU A 82 -13.90 -8.57 -6.06
C GLU A 82 -12.49 -8.12 -5.64
N ARG A 83 -11.80 -7.31 -6.45
CA ARG A 83 -10.46 -6.82 -6.10
C ARG A 83 -10.52 -5.88 -4.89
N SER A 84 -9.49 -5.98 -4.04
CA SER A 84 -9.34 -5.12 -2.87
C SER A 84 -9.21 -3.66 -3.28
N LEU A 85 -10.15 -2.82 -2.84
CA LEU A 85 -10.11 -1.36 -3.04
C LEU A 85 -8.82 -0.74 -2.49
N PHE A 86 -8.28 -1.33 -1.42
CA PHE A 86 -7.02 -0.90 -0.84
C PHE A 86 -5.85 -1.14 -1.80
N ASP A 87 -5.76 -2.33 -2.38
CA ASP A 87 -4.70 -2.65 -3.34
C ASP A 87 -4.79 -1.74 -4.56
N ILE A 88 -6.01 -1.44 -5.01
CA ILE A 88 -6.26 -0.51 -6.11
C ILE A 88 -5.79 0.91 -5.75
N ALA A 89 -6.09 1.39 -4.54
CA ALA A 89 -5.68 2.72 -4.09
C ALA A 89 -4.15 2.85 -4.05
N VAL A 90 -3.46 1.83 -3.55
CA VAL A 90 -1.98 1.79 -3.50
C VAL A 90 -1.39 1.79 -4.92
N ASN A 91 -1.89 0.93 -5.81
CA ASN A 91 -1.42 0.89 -7.19
C ASN A 91 -1.72 2.21 -7.94
N LEU A 92 -2.85 2.86 -7.66
CA LEU A 92 -3.18 4.17 -8.24
C LEU A 92 -2.24 5.26 -7.75
N GLU A 93 -1.92 5.28 -6.46
CA GLU A 93 -0.93 6.21 -5.90
C GLU A 93 0.43 6.03 -6.57
N GLU A 94 0.87 4.79 -6.76
CA GLU A 94 2.11 4.48 -7.48
C GLU A 94 2.04 4.93 -8.94
N CYS A 95 0.93 4.69 -9.65
CA CYS A 95 0.73 5.18 -11.01
C CYS A 95 0.83 6.72 -11.08
N LEU A 96 0.25 7.44 -10.12
CA LEU A 96 0.25 8.90 -10.09
C LEU A 96 1.64 9.48 -9.80
N SER A 97 2.51 8.73 -9.13
CA SER A 97 3.89 9.11 -8.83
C SER A 97 4.81 9.16 -10.06
N LEU A 98 4.37 8.59 -11.19
CA LEU A 98 5.12 8.62 -12.44
C LEU A 98 5.30 10.06 -12.95
N SER A 99 6.39 10.33 -13.67
CA SER A 99 6.64 11.69 -14.17
C SER A 99 5.91 12.01 -15.47
N GLU A 100 5.67 11.01 -16.33
CA GLU A 100 5.09 11.20 -17.65
C GLU A 100 3.59 10.91 -17.66
N GLU A 101 2.79 11.82 -18.21
CA GLU A 101 1.33 11.70 -18.28
C GLU A 101 0.86 10.48 -19.09
N ASN A 102 1.58 10.16 -20.17
CA ASN A 102 1.30 8.95 -20.95
C ASN A 102 1.54 7.68 -20.13
N ASP A 103 2.65 7.63 -19.38
CA ASP A 103 2.98 6.48 -18.54
C ASP A 103 1.96 6.29 -17.41
N LYS A 104 1.47 7.39 -16.81
CA LYS A 104 0.34 7.36 -15.86
C LYS A 104 -0.88 6.72 -16.49
N LEU A 105 -1.26 7.17 -17.68
CA LEU A 105 -2.44 6.69 -18.37
C LEU A 105 -2.33 5.19 -18.69
N TYR A 106 -1.19 4.74 -19.23
CA TYR A 106 -0.97 3.32 -19.51
C TYR A 106 -0.95 2.47 -18.24
N ALA A 107 -0.35 2.96 -17.16
CA ALA A 107 -0.33 2.24 -15.88
C ALA A 107 -1.74 2.08 -15.29
N VAL A 108 -2.57 3.14 -15.34
CA VAL A 108 -3.98 3.09 -14.91
C VAL A 108 -4.80 2.17 -15.82
N ILE A 109 -4.60 2.21 -17.13
CA ILE A 109 -5.28 1.30 -18.07
C ILE A 109 -4.94 -0.15 -17.73
N ASN A 110 -3.66 -0.47 -17.51
CA ASN A 110 -3.23 -1.82 -17.14
C ASN A 110 -3.81 -2.26 -15.79
N LEU A 111 -3.91 -1.35 -14.83
CA LEU A 111 -4.53 -1.60 -13.53
C LEU A 111 -6.02 -1.97 -13.68
N LEU A 112 -6.75 -1.24 -14.51
CA LEU A 112 -8.18 -1.42 -14.76
C LEU A 112 -8.48 -2.63 -15.66
N ALA A 113 -7.68 -2.87 -16.70
CA ALA A 113 -7.77 -4.03 -17.61
C ALA A 113 -7.63 -5.34 -16.83
N GLY A 114 -6.89 -5.29 -15.74
CA GLY A 114 -6.75 -6.35 -14.80
C GLY A 114 -5.78 -7.43 -15.25
N SER A 115 -4.71 -7.58 -14.45
CA SER A 115 -3.73 -8.65 -14.62
C SER A 115 -4.38 -10.06 -14.64
N GLU A 116 -4.46 -10.60 -15.86
CA GLU A 116 -4.33 -11.99 -16.32
C GLU A 116 -5.21 -13.14 -15.82
N ASN A 117 -6.02 -13.03 -14.76
CA ASN A 117 -6.63 -14.24 -14.16
C ASN A 117 -8.16 -14.35 -14.13
N ASN A 118 -8.89 -13.56 -14.92
CA ASN A 118 -10.34 -13.76 -15.05
C ASN A 118 -10.72 -14.08 -16.49
N TYR A 119 -10.90 -15.38 -16.76
CA TYR A 119 -11.36 -15.92 -18.04
C TYR A 119 -12.82 -15.55 -18.37
N ASP A 120 -13.52 -14.89 -17.44
CA ASP A 120 -14.80 -14.19 -17.66
C ASP A 120 -14.55 -12.71 -17.96
N ALA A 121 -13.73 -12.44 -18.98
CA ALA A 121 -13.54 -11.09 -19.49
C ALA A 121 -14.91 -10.55 -19.95
N ARG A 122 -15.50 -9.67 -19.13
CA ARG A 122 -16.36 -8.61 -19.67
C ARG A 122 -15.47 -7.92 -20.70
N GLU A 123 -15.78 -8.09 -21.99
CA GLU A 123 -15.28 -7.26 -23.08
C GLU A 123 -15.70 -5.82 -22.78
N ILE A 124 -14.96 -5.16 -21.90
CA ILE A 124 -14.96 -3.72 -21.83
C ILE A 124 -14.16 -3.29 -23.04
N ASP A 125 -14.80 -2.51 -23.89
CA ASP A 125 -14.17 -1.94 -25.07
C ASP A 125 -12.93 -1.15 -24.64
N ASP A 126 -11.81 -1.35 -25.34
CA ASP A 126 -10.54 -0.67 -25.04
C ASP A 126 -10.73 0.87 -25.01
N ILE A 127 -11.67 1.38 -25.81
CA ILE A 127 -12.05 2.79 -25.85
C ILE A 127 -12.79 3.21 -24.57
N GLU A 128 -13.71 2.39 -24.05
CA GLU A 128 -14.42 2.66 -22.80
C GLU A 128 -13.45 2.63 -21.61
N LEU A 129 -12.50 1.69 -21.62
CA LEU A 129 -11.44 1.60 -20.62
C LEU A 129 -10.53 2.84 -20.62
N LEU A 130 -10.11 3.29 -21.81
CA LEU A 130 -9.28 4.48 -21.98
C LEU A 130 -10.02 5.76 -21.57
N ASN A 131 -11.31 5.87 -21.89
CA ASN A 131 -12.14 6.99 -21.44
C ASN A 131 -12.30 7.00 -19.92
N LEU A 132 -12.47 5.83 -19.30
CA LEU A 132 -12.57 5.72 -17.85
C LEU A 132 -11.25 6.08 -17.17
N ALA A 133 -10.13 5.61 -17.68
CA ALA A 133 -8.79 5.94 -17.16
C ALA A 133 -8.52 7.45 -17.22
N ASN A 134 -8.85 8.10 -18.34
CA ASN A 134 -8.72 9.56 -18.48
C ASN A 134 -9.65 10.33 -17.52
N SER A 135 -10.89 9.86 -17.37
CA SER A 135 -11.86 10.47 -16.46
C SER A 135 -11.42 10.33 -15.00
N LEU A 136 -10.85 9.18 -14.64
CA LEU A 136 -10.28 8.93 -13.33
C LEU A 136 -9.08 9.82 -13.04
N LEU A 137 -8.12 9.92 -13.96
CA LEU A 137 -6.97 10.81 -13.80
C LEU A 137 -7.40 12.28 -13.68
N SER A 138 -8.37 12.70 -14.48
CA SER A 138 -8.91 14.08 -14.41
C SER A 138 -9.59 14.36 -13.07
N LYS A 139 -10.36 13.39 -12.55
CA LYS A 139 -11.03 13.50 -11.24
C LYS A 139 -10.02 13.50 -10.09
N LEU A 140 -9.01 12.63 -10.15
CA LEU A 140 -7.94 12.59 -9.16
C LEU A 140 -7.10 13.87 -9.16
N ALA A 141 -6.85 14.47 -10.32
CA ALA A 141 -6.19 15.78 -10.42
C ALA A 141 -7.06 16.97 -9.96
N GLU A 142 -8.39 16.80 -9.86
CA GLU A 142 -9.30 17.82 -9.35
C GLU A 142 -9.38 17.81 -7.82
N ILE A 143 -9.22 16.63 -7.20
CA ILE A 143 -9.34 16.44 -5.74
C ILE A 143 -8.01 16.46 -4.98
N MET A 144 -6.88 16.40 -5.69
CA MET A 144 -5.51 16.50 -5.13
C MET A 144 -4.92 17.88 -5.42
#